data_AF-A0A2M6YRV5-F1
#
_entry.id   AF-A0A2M6YRV5-F1
#
_cell.length_a   1.000
_cell.length_b   1.000
_cell.length_c   1.000
_cell.angle_alpha   90.00
_cell.angle_beta   90.00
_cell.angle_gamma   90.00
#
_symmetry.space_group_name_H-M   'P 1'
#
loop_
_entity.id
_entity.type
_entity.pdbx_description
1 polymer ?
#
loop_
_entity_poly.entity_id
_entity_poly.type
_entity_poly.pdbx_seq_one_letter_code
_entity_poly.pdbx_strand_id
1 'polypeptide(L)'
;MNTIKECFEEVLRGNRDESRRAARRVGKLVFSSGVNDKYKDIENLVENAPVAYEKISEDWRRENFTAAVSVIYFLHDKEAEPDFLFPWLFQLLLDSNGVIRYASVRMLSHELGPLTVYIRIPGFKPNGLNNLKPKQADAILFSLFMNLNKLLEIVWKPAYKKYKYISSLPVSPYKSVQMVMAGIEELCGAEYVGKLAEQCHR
;
A
#
# COMPACT_ATOMS: atom_id res chain seq x y z
N MET A 1 -8.19 28.22 -3.07
CA MET A 1 -7.17 27.20 -2.73
C MET A 1 -7.84 25.87 -2.98
N ASN A 2 -7.27 25.02 -3.83
CA ASN A 2 -7.99 23.80 -4.22
C ASN A 2 -8.07 22.81 -3.07
N THR A 3 -9.18 22.10 -2.96
CA THR A 3 -9.32 21.01 -2.00
C THR A 3 -8.73 19.69 -2.55
N ILE A 4 -8.50 18.70 -1.70
CA ILE A 4 -8.08 17.34 -2.09
C ILE A 4 -9.11 16.75 -3.05
N LYS A 5 -10.41 16.91 -2.77
CA LYS A 5 -11.48 16.47 -3.66
C LYS A 5 -11.36 17.09 -5.05
N GLU A 6 -11.19 18.41 -5.13
CA GLU A 6 -11.00 19.10 -6.41
C GLU A 6 -9.74 18.63 -7.14
N CYS A 7 -8.66 18.32 -6.40
CA CYS A 7 -7.47 17.73 -7.00
C CYS A 7 -7.76 16.35 -7.60
N PHE A 8 -8.55 15.50 -6.94
CA PHE A 8 -8.94 14.20 -7.50
C PHE A 8 -9.84 14.34 -8.72
N GLU A 9 -10.76 15.31 -8.72
CA GLU A 9 -11.55 15.64 -9.91
C GLU A 9 -10.67 16.08 -11.09
N GLU A 10 -9.67 16.95 -10.83
CA GLU A 10 -8.69 17.40 -11.84
C GLU A 10 -7.77 16.24 -12.29
N VAL A 11 -7.38 15.33 -11.40
CA VAL A 11 -6.65 14.11 -11.76
C VAL A 11 -7.46 13.26 -12.73
N LEU A 12 -8.76 13.09 -12.49
CA LEU A 12 -9.63 12.20 -13.25
C LEU A 12 -10.11 12.80 -14.59
N ARG A 13 -10.23 14.13 -14.70
CA ARG A 13 -10.83 14.81 -15.86
C ARG A 13 -9.90 15.74 -16.61
N GLY A 14 -8.84 16.22 -15.96
CA GLY A 14 -7.88 17.14 -16.56
C GLY A 14 -7.05 16.50 -17.66
N ASN A 15 -6.41 17.35 -18.47
CA ASN A 15 -5.40 16.88 -19.39
C ASN A 15 -4.17 16.32 -18.65
N ARG A 16 -3.21 15.75 -19.38
CA ARG A 16 -2.03 15.08 -18.80
C ARG A 16 -1.26 15.97 -17.81
N ASP A 17 -1.10 17.25 -18.12
CA ASP A 17 -0.34 18.18 -17.29
C ASP A 17 -1.12 18.66 -16.07
N GLU A 18 -2.40 18.94 -16.23
CA GLU A 18 -3.33 19.26 -15.13
C GLU A 18 -3.40 18.11 -14.14
N SER A 19 -3.65 16.89 -14.62
CA SER A 19 -3.71 15.69 -13.79
C SER A 19 -2.41 15.45 -13.04
N ARG A 20 -1.25 15.61 -13.70
CA ARG A 20 0.06 15.48 -13.05
C ARG A 20 0.28 16.55 -11.97
N ARG A 21 -0.11 17.80 -12.23
CA ARG A 21 0.00 18.89 -11.25
C ARG A 21 -0.94 18.69 -10.08
N ALA A 22 -2.17 18.25 -10.33
CA ALA A 22 -3.17 17.95 -9.32
C ALA A 22 -2.71 16.81 -8.39
N ALA A 23 -2.20 15.71 -8.94
CA ALA A 23 -1.66 14.59 -8.14
C ALA A 23 -0.53 15.04 -7.20
N ARG A 24 0.37 15.90 -7.67
CA ARG A 24 1.44 16.49 -6.83
C ARG A 24 0.90 17.48 -5.79
N ARG A 25 -0.21 18.15 -6.09
CA ARG A 25 -0.84 19.12 -5.19
C ARG A 25 -1.48 18.43 -3.99
N VAL A 26 -2.01 17.21 -4.15
CA VAL A 26 -2.57 16.41 -3.04
C VAL A 26 -1.59 16.33 -1.87
N GLY A 27 -0.33 15.97 -2.11
CA GLY A 27 0.67 15.94 -1.02
C GLY A 27 0.95 17.29 -0.39
N LYS A 28 0.97 18.37 -1.16
CA LYS A 28 1.14 19.71 -0.60
C LYS A 28 -0.02 20.10 0.32
N LEU A 29 -1.24 19.69 -0.02
CA LEU A 29 -2.42 19.96 0.79
C LEU A 29 -2.42 19.15 2.08
N VAL A 30 -2.15 17.85 2.01
CA VAL A 30 -2.09 16.94 3.17
C VAL A 30 -1.09 17.41 4.22
N PHE A 31 0.09 17.87 3.79
CA PHE A 31 1.15 18.31 4.71
C PHE A 31 1.13 19.82 5.02
N SER A 32 0.09 20.54 4.59
CA SER A 32 -0.14 21.94 4.97
C SER A 32 -1.12 22.03 6.13
N SER A 33 -1.00 23.08 6.96
CA SER A 33 -1.83 23.32 8.16
C SER A 33 -3.32 23.62 7.90
N GLY A 34 -3.83 23.35 6.70
CA GLY A 34 -5.17 23.73 6.25
C GLY A 34 -5.78 22.72 5.27
N VAL A 35 -5.92 21.46 5.68
CA VAL A 35 -6.82 20.53 4.99
C VAL A 35 -8.25 21.03 5.20
N ASN A 36 -8.81 21.67 4.18
CA ASN A 36 -10.16 22.21 4.20
C ASN A 36 -11.24 21.16 3.88
N ASP A 37 -10.86 19.98 3.39
CA ASP A 37 -11.80 18.89 3.14
C ASP A 37 -12.26 18.25 4.44
N LYS A 38 -13.48 17.71 4.41
CA LYS A 38 -13.95 16.84 5.49
C LYS A 38 -13.19 15.53 5.38
N TYR A 39 -12.66 15.03 6.50
CA TYR A 39 -11.98 13.72 6.57
C TYR A 39 -12.79 12.61 5.90
N LYS A 40 -14.12 12.61 6.09
CA LYS A 40 -15.04 11.69 5.43
C LYS A 40 -14.99 11.69 3.89
N ASP A 41 -14.71 12.83 3.26
CA ASP A 41 -14.56 12.88 1.81
C ASP A 41 -13.25 12.19 1.36
N ILE A 42 -12.19 12.29 2.16
CA ILE A 42 -10.90 11.65 1.92
C ILE A 42 -11.00 10.14 2.14
N GLU A 43 -11.64 9.70 3.23
CA GLU A 43 -11.94 8.29 3.52
C GLU A 43 -12.66 7.65 2.32
N ASN A 44 -13.73 8.28 1.83
CA ASN A 44 -14.47 7.81 0.66
C ASN A 44 -13.62 7.75 -0.62
N LEU A 45 -12.68 8.68 -0.82
CA LEU A 45 -11.76 8.63 -1.98
C LEU A 45 -10.84 7.42 -1.92
N VAL A 46 -10.32 7.08 -0.74
CA VAL A 46 -9.44 5.91 -0.54
C VAL A 46 -10.22 4.62 -0.71
N GLU A 47 -11.37 4.49 -0.06
CA GLU A 47 -12.21 3.28 -0.13
C GLU A 47 -12.69 2.97 -1.55
N ASN A 48 -13.07 4.00 -2.31
CA ASN A 48 -13.55 3.84 -3.68
C ASN A 48 -12.41 3.86 -4.72
N ALA A 49 -11.14 3.92 -4.29
CA ALA A 49 -10.00 4.01 -5.20
C ALA A 49 -9.93 2.85 -6.21
N PRO A 50 -10.18 1.57 -5.84
CA PRO A 50 -10.18 0.47 -6.82
C PRO A 50 -11.21 0.69 -7.93
N VAL A 51 -12.45 1.04 -7.57
CA VAL A 51 -13.55 1.26 -8.52
C VAL A 51 -13.28 2.46 -9.43
N ALA A 52 -12.66 3.51 -8.90
CA ALA A 52 -12.24 4.65 -9.70
C ALA A 52 -11.09 4.28 -10.66
N TYR A 53 -10.09 3.53 -10.17
CA TYR A 53 -8.93 3.10 -10.94
C TYR A 53 -9.30 2.26 -12.17
N GLU A 54 -10.22 1.30 -12.01
CA GLU A 54 -10.69 0.44 -13.10
C GLU A 54 -11.30 1.23 -14.27
N LYS A 55 -11.92 2.37 -13.99
CA LYS A 55 -12.56 3.24 -14.99
C LYS A 55 -11.56 4.11 -15.76
N ILE A 56 -10.32 4.22 -15.30
CA ILE A 56 -9.29 5.01 -15.97
C ILE A 56 -8.72 4.19 -17.12
N SER A 57 -8.77 4.73 -18.33
CA SER A 57 -8.23 4.07 -19.53
C SER A 57 -6.77 4.42 -19.81
N GLU A 58 -6.34 5.61 -19.38
CA GLU A 58 -5.05 6.18 -19.71
C GLU A 58 -3.98 5.83 -18.67
N ASP A 59 -2.88 5.21 -19.10
CA ASP A 59 -1.78 4.78 -18.23
C ASP A 59 -1.19 5.94 -17.41
N TRP A 60 -1.00 7.11 -18.03
CA TRP A 60 -0.49 8.30 -17.34
C TRP A 60 -1.45 8.81 -16.27
N ARG A 61 -2.76 8.58 -16.45
CA ARG A 61 -3.78 9.01 -15.49
C ARG A 61 -3.88 8.01 -14.34
N ARG A 62 -3.76 6.71 -14.63
CA ARG A 62 -3.61 5.66 -13.61
C ARG A 62 -2.42 5.93 -12.71
N GLU A 63 -1.28 6.27 -13.31
CA GLU A 63 -0.08 6.66 -12.58
C GLU A 63 -0.34 7.83 -11.62
N ASN A 64 -0.86 8.94 -12.13
CA ASN A 64 -1.16 10.13 -11.34
C ASN A 64 -2.18 9.85 -10.23
N PHE A 65 -3.23 9.08 -10.54
CA PHE A 65 -4.27 8.71 -9.60
C PHE A 65 -3.72 7.86 -8.45
N THR A 66 -3.02 6.77 -8.75
CA THR A 66 -2.45 5.90 -7.71
C THR A 66 -1.39 6.63 -6.87
N ALA A 67 -0.59 7.48 -7.49
CA ALA A 67 0.36 8.33 -6.78
C ALA A 67 -0.35 9.29 -5.81
N ALA A 68 -1.50 9.86 -6.19
CA ALA A 68 -2.31 10.71 -5.33
C ALA A 68 -2.98 9.93 -4.18
N VAL A 69 -3.61 8.78 -4.48
CA VAL A 69 -4.24 7.91 -3.46
C VAL A 69 -3.24 7.51 -2.40
N SER A 70 -2.06 7.03 -2.79
CA SER A 70 -1.04 6.59 -1.85
C SER A 70 -0.51 7.68 -0.92
N VAL A 71 -0.76 8.96 -1.20
CA VAL A 71 -0.41 10.08 -0.31
C VAL A 71 -1.47 10.31 0.76
N ILE A 72 -2.75 10.07 0.45
CA ILE A 72 -3.86 10.21 1.39
C ILE A 72 -4.26 8.87 2.02
N TYR A 73 -3.61 7.76 1.64
CA TYR A 73 -4.00 6.42 2.04
C TYR A 73 -4.13 6.27 3.56
N PHE A 74 -3.17 6.80 4.33
CA PHE A 74 -3.16 6.72 5.79
C PHE A 74 -4.32 7.47 6.49
N LEU A 75 -5.18 8.17 5.74
CA LEU A 75 -6.33 8.93 6.23
C LEU A 75 -7.66 8.15 6.13
N HIS A 76 -7.65 6.86 5.78
CA HIS A 76 -8.85 6.02 5.86
C HIS A 76 -9.23 5.71 7.31
N ASP A 77 -10.47 5.26 7.56
CA ASP A 77 -11.00 4.90 8.89
C ASP A 77 -11.16 3.38 9.10
N LYS A 78 -10.40 2.58 8.34
CA LYS A 78 -10.48 1.10 8.31
C LYS A 78 -9.49 0.40 9.24
N GLU A 79 -9.15 0.96 10.40
CA GLU A 79 -8.20 0.36 11.35
C GLU A 79 -8.64 -1.01 11.90
N ALA A 80 -9.94 -1.31 11.85
CA ALA A 80 -10.47 -2.62 12.22
C ALA A 80 -10.30 -3.68 11.11
N GLU A 81 -10.10 -3.26 9.87
CA GLU A 81 -10.03 -4.09 8.65
C GLU A 81 -8.91 -3.59 7.72
N PRO A 82 -7.64 -3.55 8.19
CA PRO A 82 -6.52 -2.95 7.44
C PRO A 82 -6.20 -3.66 6.13
N ASP A 83 -6.75 -4.86 5.90
CA ASP A 83 -6.61 -5.64 4.67
C ASP A 83 -7.66 -5.32 3.59
N PHE A 84 -8.60 -4.40 3.84
CA PHE A 84 -9.72 -4.07 2.93
C PHE A 84 -9.29 -3.73 1.49
N LEU A 85 -8.10 -3.13 1.30
CA LEU A 85 -7.54 -2.81 -0.02
C LEU A 85 -6.46 -3.77 -0.52
N PHE A 86 -6.05 -4.78 0.26
CA PHE A 86 -4.97 -5.70 -0.12
C PHE A 86 -5.16 -6.34 -1.50
N PRO A 87 -6.36 -6.82 -1.89
CA PRO A 87 -6.56 -7.37 -3.22
C PRO A 87 -6.20 -6.39 -4.34
N TRP A 88 -6.58 -5.11 -4.20
CA TRP A 88 -6.23 -4.08 -5.17
C TRP A 88 -4.73 -3.77 -5.13
N LEU A 89 -4.14 -3.64 -3.93
CA LEU A 89 -2.70 -3.41 -3.78
C LEU A 89 -1.86 -4.54 -4.41
N PHE A 90 -2.29 -5.79 -4.31
CA PHE A 90 -1.63 -6.91 -4.99
C PHE A 90 -1.66 -6.79 -6.51
N GLN A 91 -2.77 -6.31 -7.08
CA GLN A 91 -2.84 -6.01 -8.52
C GLN A 91 -1.87 -4.89 -8.90
N LEU A 92 -1.80 -3.82 -8.09
CA LEU A 92 -0.89 -2.70 -8.34
C LEU A 92 0.59 -3.09 -8.24
N LEU A 93 0.95 -4.04 -7.37
CA LEU A 93 2.32 -4.59 -7.30
C LEU A 93 2.76 -5.30 -8.59
N LEU A 94 1.81 -5.80 -9.38
CA LEU A 94 2.05 -6.45 -10.66
C LEU A 94 2.02 -5.51 -11.86
N ASP A 95 1.67 -4.24 -11.65
CA ASP A 95 1.53 -3.26 -12.73
C ASP A 95 2.87 -3.07 -13.48
N SER A 96 2.80 -2.78 -14.77
CA SER A 96 3.99 -2.51 -15.59
C SER A 96 4.70 -1.20 -15.20
N ASN A 97 3.95 -0.23 -14.69
CA ASN A 97 4.45 1.08 -14.28
C ASN A 97 5.09 1.04 -12.89
N GLY A 98 6.36 1.42 -12.80
CA GLY A 98 7.12 1.42 -11.55
C GLY A 98 6.59 2.38 -10.47
N VAL A 99 5.96 3.49 -10.87
CA VAL A 99 5.37 4.46 -9.94
C VAL A 99 4.13 3.87 -9.26
N ILE A 100 3.29 3.17 -10.03
CA ILE A 100 2.10 2.47 -9.50
C ILE A 100 2.52 1.39 -8.51
N ARG A 101 3.51 0.56 -8.88
CA ARG A 101 4.05 -0.45 -7.97
C ARG A 101 4.62 0.17 -6.69
N TYR A 102 5.40 1.24 -6.80
CA TYR A 102 5.99 1.90 -5.64
C TYR A 102 4.93 2.53 -4.73
N ALA A 103 3.89 3.13 -5.30
CA ALA A 103 2.74 3.63 -4.56
C ALA A 103 2.06 2.50 -3.75
N SER A 104 1.89 1.32 -4.36
CA SER A 104 1.37 0.13 -3.66
C SER A 104 2.26 -0.35 -2.53
N VAL A 105 3.58 -0.39 -2.73
CA VAL A 105 4.53 -0.75 -1.67
C VAL A 105 4.35 0.18 -0.46
N ARG A 106 4.25 1.50 -0.68
CA ARG A 106 4.03 2.46 0.41
C ARG A 106 2.72 2.23 1.15
N MET A 107 1.62 2.01 0.43
CA MET A 107 0.30 1.77 1.05
C MET A 107 0.33 0.49 1.90
N LEU A 108 0.92 -0.60 1.41
CA LEU A 108 1.11 -1.82 2.20
C LEU A 108 2.02 -1.57 3.42
N SER A 109 3.11 -0.81 3.27
CA SER A 109 3.99 -0.47 4.39
C SER A 109 3.30 0.35 5.48
N HIS A 110 2.33 1.19 5.13
CA HIS A 110 1.53 1.92 6.13
C HIS A 110 0.75 0.95 7.04
N GLU A 111 0.21 -0.14 6.48
CA GLU A 111 -0.58 -1.12 7.24
C GLU A 111 0.28 -2.03 8.12
N LEU A 112 1.53 -2.29 7.71
CA LEU A 112 2.42 -3.14 8.50
C LEU A 112 2.70 -2.56 9.89
N GLY A 113 2.76 -1.24 10.05
CA GLY A 113 3.02 -0.60 11.34
C GLY A 113 1.99 -1.00 12.40
N PRO A 114 0.70 -0.68 12.20
CA PRO A 114 -0.40 -1.12 13.06
C PRO A 114 -0.50 -2.64 13.21
N LEU A 115 -0.37 -3.39 12.11
CA LEU A 115 -0.47 -4.86 12.11
C LEU A 115 0.59 -5.54 12.98
N THR A 116 1.77 -4.94 13.14
CA THR A 116 2.90 -5.58 13.84
C THR A 116 3.13 -5.05 15.25
N VAL A 117 2.34 -4.09 15.73
CA VAL A 117 2.62 -3.39 16.99
C VAL A 117 2.69 -4.34 18.19
N TYR A 118 1.82 -5.36 18.25
CA TYR A 118 1.77 -6.33 19.35
C TYR A 118 2.97 -7.30 19.33
N ILE A 119 3.61 -7.49 18.17
CA ILE A 119 4.84 -8.28 18.02
C ILE A 119 6.01 -7.45 18.54
N ARG A 120 6.11 -6.19 18.10
CA ARG A 120 7.21 -5.28 18.43
C ARG A 120 7.18 -4.83 19.90
N ILE A 121 6.00 -4.74 20.49
CA ILE A 121 5.80 -4.31 21.88
C ILE A 121 4.89 -5.33 22.59
N PRO A 122 5.47 -6.40 23.17
CA PRO A 122 4.69 -7.40 23.89
C PRO A 122 3.88 -6.79 25.04
N GLY A 123 2.59 -7.15 25.13
CA GLY A 123 1.68 -6.62 26.14
C GLY A 123 1.11 -5.23 25.83
N PHE A 124 1.42 -4.66 24.66
CA PHE A 124 0.78 -3.43 24.19
C PHE A 124 -0.74 -3.61 24.12
N LYS A 125 -1.46 -2.82 24.92
CA LYS A 125 -2.91 -2.72 24.86
C LYS A 125 -3.24 -1.48 24.04
N PRO A 126 -3.88 -1.61 22.87
CA PRO A 126 -4.27 -0.45 22.11
C PRO A 126 -5.30 0.36 22.91
N ASN A 127 -4.93 1.58 23.27
CA ASN A 127 -5.82 2.51 23.97
C ASN A 127 -6.82 3.09 22.97
N GLY A 128 -7.92 2.36 22.71
CA GLY A 128 -9.11 2.85 21.99
C GLY A 128 -8.95 3.19 20.50
N LEU A 129 -7.73 3.24 19.96
CA LEU A 129 -7.44 3.59 18.56
C LEU A 129 -7.17 2.39 17.65
N ASN A 130 -6.92 1.21 18.20
CA ASN A 130 -6.63 0.01 17.42
C ASN A 130 -7.53 -1.13 17.91
N ASN A 131 -8.63 -1.38 17.20
CA ASN A 131 -9.60 -2.42 17.56
C ASN A 131 -9.12 -3.83 17.16
N LEU A 132 -8.01 -3.93 16.43
CA LEU A 132 -7.50 -5.18 15.92
C LEU A 132 -6.86 -6.03 17.02
N LYS A 133 -7.47 -7.18 17.31
CA LYS A 133 -6.92 -8.13 18.28
C LYS A 133 -5.66 -8.80 17.71
N PRO A 134 -4.67 -9.17 18.54
CA PRO A 134 -3.46 -9.85 18.08
C PRO A 134 -3.72 -11.04 17.15
N LYS A 135 -4.69 -11.91 17.51
CA LYS A 135 -5.07 -13.06 16.66
C LYS A 135 -5.62 -12.67 15.28
N GLN A 136 -6.32 -11.54 15.19
CA GLN A 136 -6.82 -11.04 13.89
C GLN A 136 -5.67 -10.47 13.08
N ALA A 137 -4.78 -9.70 13.71
CA ALA A 137 -3.58 -9.18 13.08
C ALA A 137 -2.65 -10.30 12.59
N ASP A 138 -2.44 -11.37 13.38
CA ASP A 138 -1.72 -12.59 12.99
C ASP A 138 -2.34 -13.22 11.72
N ALA A 139 -3.66 -13.36 11.68
CA ALA A 139 -4.35 -13.96 10.53
C ALA A 139 -4.18 -13.10 9.26
N ILE A 140 -4.27 -11.77 9.39
CA ILE A 140 -4.04 -10.84 8.29
C ILE A 140 -2.58 -10.89 7.81
N LEU A 141 -1.61 -10.88 8.73
CA LEU A 141 -0.18 -10.99 8.40
C LEU A 141 0.14 -12.30 7.70
N PHE A 142 -0.42 -13.42 8.17
CA PHE A 142 -0.26 -14.72 7.51
C PHE A 142 -0.86 -14.72 6.10
N SER A 143 -2.07 -14.18 5.92
CA SER A 143 -2.69 -14.04 4.61
C SER A 143 -1.86 -13.16 3.67
N LEU A 144 -1.36 -12.03 4.16
CA LEU A 144 -0.47 -11.14 3.42
C LEU A 144 0.81 -11.87 2.98
N PHE A 145 1.48 -12.55 3.90
CA PHE A 145 2.69 -13.33 3.63
C PHE A 145 2.44 -14.41 2.58
N MET A 146 1.34 -15.16 2.70
CA MET A 146 0.96 -16.19 1.72
C MET A 146 0.73 -15.61 0.33
N ASN A 147 0.00 -14.51 0.23
CA ASN A 147 -0.26 -13.86 -1.06
C ASN A 147 1.01 -13.30 -1.67
N LEU A 148 1.90 -12.67 -0.89
CA LEU A 148 3.18 -12.17 -1.39
C LEU A 148 4.09 -13.31 -1.89
N ASN A 149 4.14 -14.45 -1.20
CA ASN A 149 4.90 -15.61 -1.69
C ASN A 149 4.35 -16.13 -3.03
N LYS A 150 3.03 -16.25 -3.18
CA LYS A 150 2.41 -16.60 -4.47
C LYS A 150 2.77 -15.60 -5.56
N LEU A 151 2.75 -14.29 -5.24
CA LEU A 151 3.16 -13.26 -6.20
C LEU A 151 4.64 -13.40 -6.58
N LEU A 152 5.53 -13.69 -5.62
CA LEU A 152 6.95 -13.92 -5.87
C LEU A 152 7.17 -15.08 -6.84
N GLU A 153 6.46 -16.19 -6.66
CA GLU A 153 6.52 -17.33 -7.58
C GLU A 153 6.14 -16.95 -9.01
N ILE A 154 5.07 -16.16 -9.17
CA ILE A 154 4.57 -15.69 -10.47
C ILE A 154 5.58 -14.77 -11.17
N VAL A 155 6.19 -13.83 -10.44
CA VAL A 155 7.04 -12.79 -11.04
C VAL A 155 8.53 -13.13 -11.03
N TRP A 156 8.91 -14.26 -10.44
CA TRP A 156 10.29 -14.73 -10.40
C TRP A 156 10.84 -15.01 -11.80
N LYS A 157 12.13 -14.71 -11.99
CA LYS A 157 12.88 -15.03 -13.21
C LYS A 157 14.28 -15.52 -12.83
N PRO A 158 14.85 -16.53 -13.54
CA PRO A 158 16.20 -17.01 -13.28
C PRO A 158 17.28 -15.90 -13.29
N ALA A 159 17.07 -14.86 -14.11
CA ALA A 159 17.95 -13.70 -14.20
C ALA A 159 18.10 -12.94 -12.86
N TYR A 160 17.18 -13.10 -11.92
CA TYR A 160 17.25 -12.44 -10.62
C TYR A 160 18.19 -13.15 -9.62
N LYS A 161 18.59 -14.41 -9.87
CA LYS A 161 19.48 -15.19 -8.99
C LYS A 161 20.83 -14.53 -8.70
N LYS A 162 21.30 -13.68 -9.62
CA LYS A 162 22.60 -13.00 -9.50
C LYS A 162 22.58 -11.80 -8.53
N TYR A 163 21.40 -11.33 -8.11
CA TYR A 163 21.29 -10.18 -7.22
C TYR A 163 21.18 -10.65 -5.77
N LYS A 164 22.16 -10.27 -4.96
CA LYS A 164 22.21 -10.60 -3.52
C LYS A 164 21.27 -9.73 -2.68
N TYR A 165 21.10 -8.46 -3.05
CA TYR A 165 20.33 -7.48 -2.30
C TYR A 165 19.11 -7.02 -3.09
N ILE A 166 17.99 -6.79 -2.39
CA ILE A 166 16.75 -6.25 -2.99
C ILE A 166 17.02 -4.90 -3.67
N SER A 167 17.84 -4.05 -3.03
CA SER A 167 18.23 -2.74 -3.58
C SER A 167 18.90 -2.85 -4.96
N SER A 168 19.66 -3.92 -5.20
CA SER A 168 20.36 -4.20 -6.46
C SER A 168 19.47 -4.79 -7.56
N LEU A 169 18.26 -5.26 -7.26
CA LEU A 169 17.35 -5.77 -8.27
C LEU A 169 16.96 -4.68 -9.27
N PRO A 170 16.74 -5.03 -10.55
CA PRO A 170 16.17 -4.10 -11.52
C PRO A 170 14.73 -3.74 -11.12
N VAL A 171 14.30 -2.55 -11.54
CA VAL A 171 12.92 -2.07 -11.32
C VAL A 171 11.96 -3.05 -11.99
N SER A 172 11.21 -3.79 -11.19
CA SER A 172 10.36 -4.90 -11.63
C SER A 172 9.29 -5.22 -10.58
N PRO A 173 8.21 -5.94 -10.96
CA PRO A 173 7.25 -6.48 -10.00
C PRO A 173 7.91 -7.33 -8.91
N TYR A 174 8.89 -8.16 -9.28
CA TYR A 174 9.64 -8.98 -8.32
C TYR A 174 10.32 -8.13 -7.22
N LYS A 175 11.00 -7.05 -7.61
CA LYS A 175 11.59 -6.12 -6.64
C LYS A 175 10.53 -5.51 -5.72
N SER A 176 9.39 -5.08 -6.27
CA SER A 176 8.32 -4.44 -5.50
C SER A 176 7.71 -5.40 -4.47
N VAL A 177 7.43 -6.65 -4.85
CA VAL A 177 6.92 -7.66 -3.90
C VAL A 177 7.98 -7.97 -2.82
N GLN A 178 9.25 -8.11 -3.21
CA GLN A 178 10.36 -8.29 -2.27
C GLN A 178 10.49 -7.13 -1.26
N MET A 179 10.23 -5.89 -1.67
CA MET A 179 10.26 -4.74 -0.75
C MET A 179 9.18 -4.85 0.34
N VAL A 180 7.98 -5.32 0.01
CA VAL A 180 6.93 -5.55 1.02
C VAL A 180 7.31 -6.68 1.97
N MET A 181 7.83 -7.79 1.41
CA MET A 181 8.32 -8.92 2.20
C MET A 181 9.43 -8.52 3.18
N ALA A 182 10.38 -7.69 2.74
CA ALA A 182 11.42 -7.13 3.59
C ALA A 182 10.85 -6.28 4.73
N GLY A 183 9.79 -5.50 4.47
CA GLY A 183 9.10 -4.74 5.51
C GLY A 183 8.44 -5.63 6.56
N ILE A 184 7.89 -6.79 6.17
CA ILE A 184 7.35 -7.78 7.11
C ILE A 184 8.48 -8.35 7.98
N GLU A 185 9.60 -8.73 7.37
CA GLU A 185 10.75 -9.27 8.09
C GLU A 185 11.37 -8.25 9.07
N GLU A 186 11.49 -6.99 8.64
CA GLU A 186 12.01 -5.89 9.46
C GLU A 186 11.13 -5.62 10.69
N LEU A 187 9.80 -5.61 10.52
CA LEU A 187 8.87 -5.27 11.59
C LEU A 187 8.52 -6.47 12.50
N CYS A 188 8.41 -7.68 11.96
CA CYS A 188 8.05 -8.87 12.73
C CYS A 188 9.26 -9.60 13.30
N GLY A 189 10.44 -9.46 12.69
CA GLY A 189 11.64 -10.22 13.00
C GLY A 189 11.67 -11.61 12.35
N ALA A 190 12.90 -12.12 12.14
CA ALA A 190 13.15 -13.38 11.43
C ALA A 190 12.49 -14.61 12.09
N GLU A 191 12.41 -14.65 13.43
CA GLU A 191 11.76 -15.76 14.13
C GLU A 191 10.27 -15.85 13.81
N TYR A 192 9.57 -14.72 13.78
CA TYR A 192 8.15 -14.67 13.45
C TYR A 192 7.91 -15.06 11.99
N VAL A 193 8.73 -14.54 11.06
CA VAL A 193 8.66 -14.91 9.65
C VAL A 193 8.93 -16.40 9.44
N GLY A 194 9.87 -16.99 10.19
CA GLY A 194 10.12 -18.43 10.19
C GLY A 194 8.87 -19.24 10.55
N LYS A 195 8.13 -18.82 11.59
CA LYS A 195 6.86 -19.44 11.98
C LYS A 195 5.78 -19.32 10.90
N LEU A 196 5.71 -18.19 10.19
CA LEU A 196 4.80 -18.06 9.05
C LEU A 196 5.17 -19.04 7.93
N ALA A 197 6.45 -19.15 7.59
CA ALA A 197 6.93 -20.05 6.54
C ALA A 197 6.65 -21.54 6.88
N GLU A 198 6.86 -21.96 8.13
CA GLU A 198 6.53 -23.32 8.57
C GLU A 198 5.04 -23.65 8.43
N GLN A 199 4.16 -22.66 8.64
CA GLN A 199 2.72 -22.84 8.45
C GLN A 199 2.32 -22.93 6.97
N CYS A 200 3.14 -22.43 6.05
CA CYS A 200 2.89 -22.54 4.61
C CYS A 200 3.15 -23.96 4.06
N HIS A 201 3.98 -24.74 4.77
CA HIS A 201 4.39 -26.09 4.36
C HIS A 201 3.58 -27.22 5.02
N ARG A 202 2.58 -26.88 5.84
CA ARG A 202 1.62 -27.81 6.43
C ARG A 202 0.33 -27.83 5.63
#